data_AF-A0A5D2Y9D7-F1
#
_entry.id   AF-A0A5D2Y9D7-F1
#
_cell.length_a   1.000
_cell.length_b   1.000
_cell.length_c   1.000
_cell.angle_alpha   90.00
_cell.angle_beta   90.00
_cell.angle_gamma   90.00
#
_symmetry.space_group_name_H-M   'P 1'
#
loop_
_entity.id
_entity.type
_entity.pdbx_description
1 polymer ?
#
loop_
_entity_poly.entity_id
_entity_poly.type
_entity_poly.pdbx_seq_one_letter_code
_entity_poly.pdbx_strand_id
1 'polypeptide(L)'
;MRKPEASIKGVNINHVRRDGVEYGAKVAVSNPYSQSIPICEISFVFKSDGREIARGTIPDPGSLKGNDTTMLDVPLKVPHSVLVSLVKDICRDWDIDYELDLGLIIDLPVFGNITIPVNQKGEIKLPTLKDFF
;
A
#
# COMPACT_ATOMS: atom_id res chain seq x y z
N MET A 1 1.75 19.79 -18.66
CA MET A 1 0.77 19.67 -17.56
C MET A 1 1.37 18.77 -16.50
N ARG A 2 1.28 19.16 -15.21
CA ARG A 2 1.74 18.30 -14.11
C ARG A 2 0.64 17.29 -13.82
N LYS A 3 0.97 16.01 -13.86
CA LYS A 3 0.03 14.95 -13.46
C LYS A 3 0.07 14.82 -11.94
N PRO A 4 -0.99 14.29 -11.30
CA PRO A 4 -0.94 13.97 -9.89
C PRO A 4 0.13 12.92 -9.67
N GLU A 5 0.92 13.09 -8.62
CA GLU A 5 1.99 12.17 -8.26
C GLU A 5 1.63 11.49 -6.96
N ALA A 6 1.75 10.17 -6.94
CA ALA A 6 1.52 9.37 -5.75
C ALA A 6 2.84 8.73 -5.31
N SER A 7 3.09 8.73 -4.01
CA SER A 7 4.32 8.19 -3.42
C SER A 7 4.02 7.54 -2.09
N ILE A 8 4.58 6.35 -1.87
CA ILE A 8 4.43 5.64 -0.60
C ILE A 8 5.45 6.24 0.37
N LYS A 9 4.99 6.76 1.51
CA LYS A 9 5.85 7.33 2.55
C LYS A 9 6.42 6.26 3.48
N GLY A 10 5.75 5.12 3.58
CA GLY A 10 6.20 3.98 4.37
C GLY A 10 5.06 3.04 4.69
N VAL A 11 5.43 1.87 5.19
CA VAL A 11 4.52 0.83 5.66
C VAL A 11 4.78 0.61 7.14
N ASN A 12 3.75 0.74 7.97
CA ASN A 12 3.85 0.52 9.41
C ASN A 12 2.98 -0.66 9.81
N ILE A 13 3.30 -1.32 10.93
CA ILE A 13 2.40 -2.32 11.51
C ILE A 13 1.30 -1.56 12.25
N ASN A 14 0.04 -1.74 11.85
CA ASN A 14 -1.11 -1.15 12.53
C ASN A 14 -1.57 -2.06 13.69
N HIS A 15 -1.88 -3.32 13.38
CA HIS A 15 -2.38 -4.27 14.36
C HIS A 15 -1.87 -5.68 14.09
N VAL A 16 -1.50 -6.38 15.17
CA VAL A 16 -1.23 -7.81 15.14
C VAL A 16 -2.44 -8.53 15.73
N ARG A 17 -3.10 -9.40 14.95
CA ARG A 17 -4.25 -10.20 15.38
C ARG A 17 -3.92 -11.68 15.29
N ARG A 18 -4.79 -12.57 15.78
CA ARG A 18 -4.60 -14.03 15.67
C ARG A 18 -4.78 -14.59 14.27
N ASP A 19 -5.45 -13.84 13.38
CA ASP A 19 -5.71 -14.23 11.99
C ASP A 19 -4.68 -13.68 10.99
N GLY A 20 -3.91 -12.67 11.39
CA GLY A 20 -2.88 -12.07 10.55
C GLY A 20 -2.25 -10.83 11.16
N VAL A 21 -1.35 -10.20 10.41
CA VAL A 21 -0.82 -8.88 10.70
C VAL A 21 -1.46 -7.88 9.73
N GLU A 22 -1.92 -6.78 10.27
CA GLU A 22 -2.45 -5.64 9.52
C GLU A 22 -1.38 -4.55 9.48
N TYR A 23 -0.91 -4.25 8.27
CA TYR A 23 0.00 -3.16 7.99
C TYR A 23 -0.79 -1.95 7.45
N GLY A 24 -0.37 -0.74 7.79
CA GLY A 24 -0.87 0.50 7.21
C GLY A 24 0.17 1.11 6.28
N ALA A 25 -0.10 1.12 4.99
CA ALA A 25 0.73 1.83 4.02
C ALA A 25 0.25 3.28 3.89
N LYS A 26 1.16 4.23 4.15
CA LYS A 26 0.89 5.67 3.98
C LYS A 26 1.22 6.11 2.57
N VAL A 27 0.21 6.52 1.83
CA VAL A 27 0.34 6.97 0.44
C VAL A 27 0.10 8.47 0.40
N ALA A 28 1.12 9.24 0.02
CA ALA A 28 1.01 10.66 -0.21
C ALA A 28 0.68 10.89 -1.68
N VAL A 29 -0.46 11.50 -1.96
CA VAL A 29 -0.87 11.84 -3.32
C VAL A 29 -0.91 13.36 -3.46
N SER A 30 -0.02 13.91 -4.26
CA SER A 30 0.06 15.33 -4.56
C SER A 30 -0.78 15.67 -5.77
N ASN A 31 -1.74 16.56 -5.59
CA ASN A 31 -2.59 17.06 -6.65
C ASN A 31 -2.18 18.48 -7.05
N PRO A 32 -1.50 18.66 -8.21
CA PRO A 32 -1.11 19.99 -8.69
C PRO A 32 -2.27 20.79 -9.30
N TYR A 33 -3.47 20.21 -9.41
CA TYR A 33 -4.63 20.90 -9.95
C TYR A 33 -5.37 21.67 -8.85
N SER A 34 -5.93 22.83 -9.19
CA SER A 34 -6.73 23.62 -8.23
C SER A 34 -8.07 23.01 -7.87
N GLN A 35 -8.53 22.01 -8.61
CA GLN A 35 -9.79 21.32 -8.40
C GLN A 35 -9.58 20.04 -7.61
N SER A 36 -10.60 19.66 -6.84
CA SER A 36 -10.62 18.37 -6.16
C SER A 36 -10.84 17.24 -7.17
N ILE A 37 -10.05 16.17 -7.06
CA ILE A 37 -10.13 15.01 -7.95
C ILE A 37 -10.69 13.83 -7.14
N PRO A 38 -11.84 13.25 -7.52
CA PRO A 38 -12.34 12.06 -6.86
C PRO A 38 -11.45 10.85 -7.20
N ILE A 39 -11.21 10.02 -6.20
CA ILE A 39 -10.52 8.75 -6.36
C ILE A 39 -11.59 7.68 -6.52
N CYS A 40 -11.59 6.99 -7.65
CA CYS A 40 -12.55 5.91 -7.91
C CYS A 40 -12.17 4.64 -7.16
N GLU A 41 -10.91 4.25 -7.26
CA GLU A 41 -10.44 2.99 -6.68
C GLU A 41 -8.94 3.04 -6.42
N ILE A 42 -8.52 2.42 -5.32
CA ILE A 42 -7.11 2.07 -5.10
C ILE A 42 -6.99 0.56 -5.17
N SER A 43 -6.27 0.08 -6.15
CA SER A 43 -5.81 -1.31 -6.20
C SER A 43 -4.45 -1.41 -5.54
N PHE A 44 -4.21 -2.50 -4.81
CA PHE A 44 -2.92 -2.77 -4.20
C PHE A 44 -2.57 -4.26 -4.28
N VAL A 45 -1.28 -4.51 -4.50
CA VAL A 45 -0.70 -5.85 -4.51
C VAL A 45 0.57 -5.77 -3.68
N PHE A 46 0.59 -6.53 -2.59
CA PHE A 46 1.73 -6.67 -1.71
C PHE A 46 2.41 -7.99 -2.01
N LYS A 47 3.68 -7.92 -2.36
CA LYS A 47 4.53 -9.05 -2.71
C LYS A 47 5.71 -9.12 -1.76
N SER A 48 6.21 -10.33 -1.58
CA SER A 48 7.43 -10.59 -0.85
C SER A 48 8.18 -11.71 -1.54
N ASP A 49 9.47 -11.49 -1.80
CA ASP A 49 10.34 -12.43 -2.54
C ASP A 49 9.71 -12.93 -3.86
N GLY A 50 9.11 -12.00 -4.63
CA GLY A 50 8.43 -12.31 -5.89
C GLY A 50 7.09 -13.06 -5.76
N ARG A 51 6.63 -13.40 -4.56
CA ARG A 51 5.33 -14.04 -4.30
C ARG A 51 4.30 -13.02 -3.85
N GLU A 52 3.08 -13.11 -4.36
CA GLU A 52 1.96 -12.28 -3.89
C GLU A 52 1.48 -12.77 -2.52
N ILE A 53 1.50 -11.89 -1.53
CA ILE A 53 1.17 -12.20 -0.14
C ILE A 53 -0.14 -11.58 0.32
N ALA A 54 -0.51 -10.44 -0.27
CA ALA A 54 -1.81 -9.82 -0.10
C ALA A 54 -2.20 -9.02 -1.33
N ARG A 55 -3.49 -8.94 -1.60
CA ARG A 55 -4.05 -8.07 -2.62
C ARG A 55 -5.39 -7.51 -2.14
N GLY A 56 -5.74 -6.34 -2.62
CA GLY A 56 -7.04 -5.76 -2.34
C GLY A 56 -7.34 -4.57 -3.22
N THR A 57 -8.62 -4.18 -3.17
CA THR A 57 -9.11 -2.97 -3.81
C THR A 57 -9.93 -2.20 -2.78
N ILE A 58 -9.76 -0.88 -2.80
CA ILE A 58 -10.50 0.05 -1.94
C ILE A 58 -11.32 0.92 -2.90
N PRO A 59 -12.64 0.65 -3.03
CA PRO A 59 -13.52 1.53 -3.79
C PRO A 59 -13.74 2.82 -3.01
N ASP A 60 -13.77 3.95 -3.72
CA ASP A 60 -14.08 5.28 -3.18
C ASP A 60 -13.31 5.67 -1.91
N PRO A 61 -11.96 5.64 -1.91
CA PRO A 61 -11.15 5.98 -0.74
C PRO A 61 -11.18 7.46 -0.38
N GLY A 62 -11.80 8.30 -1.23
CA GLY A 62 -12.04 9.71 -0.98
C GLY A 62 -11.74 10.59 -2.20
N SER A 63 -11.37 11.84 -1.92
CA SER A 63 -11.05 12.83 -2.96
C SER A 63 -9.76 13.56 -2.63
N LEU A 64 -8.93 13.77 -3.64
CA LEU A 64 -7.72 14.58 -3.55
C LEU A 64 -8.11 16.05 -3.50
N LYS A 65 -7.65 16.77 -2.48
CA LYS A 65 -7.82 18.23 -2.41
C LYS A 65 -7.03 18.93 -3.53
N GLY A 66 -7.52 20.07 -4.00
CA GLY A 66 -6.82 20.85 -5.01
C GLY A 66 -5.63 21.61 -4.42
N ASN A 67 -4.52 21.71 -5.17
CA ASN A 67 -3.26 22.34 -4.76
C ASN A 67 -2.71 21.84 -3.42
N ASP A 68 -2.97 20.58 -3.07
CA ASP A 68 -2.58 20.02 -1.78
C ASP A 68 -2.17 18.55 -1.91
N THR A 69 -1.52 18.03 -0.86
CA THR A 69 -1.14 16.62 -0.76
C THR A 69 -2.08 15.90 0.19
N THR A 70 -2.80 14.92 -0.33
CA THR A 70 -3.71 14.09 0.46
C THR A 70 -2.96 12.84 0.92
N MET A 71 -3.01 12.57 2.23
CA MET A 71 -2.47 11.34 2.82
C MET A 71 -3.58 10.30 2.86
N LEU A 72 -3.34 9.14 2.24
CA LEU A 72 -4.25 8.00 2.21
C LEU A 72 -3.62 6.85 2.98
N ASP A 73 -4.38 6.25 3.89
CA ASP A 73 -3.97 5.07 4.64
C ASP A 73 -4.58 3.83 3.98
N VAL A 74 -3.72 2.96 3.43
CA VAL A 74 -4.11 1.72 2.77
C VAL A 74 -3.88 0.55 3.74
N PRO A 75 -4.93 -0.08 4.29
CA PRO A 75 -4.78 -1.25 5.14
C PRO A 75 -4.40 -2.48 4.31
N LEU A 76 -3.26 -3.08 4.64
CA LEU A 76 -2.73 -4.29 4.04
C LEU A 76 -2.84 -5.42 5.06
N LYS A 77 -3.72 -6.39 4.81
CA LYS A 77 -3.88 -7.55 5.69
C LYS A 77 -3.07 -8.72 5.16
N VAL A 78 -2.10 -9.20 5.95
CA VAL A 78 -1.28 -10.37 5.62
C VAL A 78 -1.64 -11.53 6.54
N PRO A 79 -2.12 -12.67 6.00
CA PRO A 79 -2.43 -13.84 6.80
C PRO A 79 -1.17 -14.46 7.43
N HIS A 80 -1.29 -15.01 8.64
CA HIS A 80 -0.15 -15.68 9.30
C HIS A 80 0.39 -16.87 8.54
N SER A 81 -0.47 -17.60 7.81
CA SER A 81 -0.03 -18.73 6.99
C SER A 81 1.06 -18.31 5.99
N VAL A 82 0.93 -17.10 5.44
CA VAL A 82 1.89 -16.52 4.50
C VAL A 82 3.14 -16.03 5.23
N LEU A 83 2.99 -15.34 6.37
CA LEU A 83 4.15 -14.93 7.17
C LEU A 83 4.99 -16.12 7.62
N VAL A 84 4.35 -17.21 8.05
CA VAL A 84 5.03 -18.45 8.46
C VAL A 84 5.73 -19.12 7.27
N SER A 85 5.16 -19.08 6.06
CA SER A 85 5.88 -19.59 4.89
C SER A 85 7.09 -18.74 4.55
N LEU A 86 6.99 -17.41 4.64
CA LEU A 86 8.11 -16.49 4.42
C LEU A 86 9.22 -16.70 5.44
N VAL A 87 8.90 -16.85 6.74
CA VAL A 87 9.89 -17.11 7.81
C VAL A 87 10.63 -18.42 7.56
N LYS A 88 9.94 -19.46 7.11
CA LYS A 88 10.54 -20.76 6.80
C LYS A 88 11.50 -20.66 5.61
N ASP A 89 11.16 -19.86 4.61
CA ASP A 89 11.99 -19.65 3.43
C ASP A 89 13.20 -18.73 3.73
N ILE A 90 13.05 -17.74 4.63
CA ILE A 90 14.03 -16.67 4.91
C ILE A 90 14.79 -16.93 6.24
N CYS A 91 15.03 -18.20 6.57
CA CYS A 91 15.54 -18.69 7.86
C CYS A 91 16.91 -18.13 8.33
N ARG A 92 17.55 -17.22 7.58
CA ARG A 92 18.94 -16.79 7.77
C ARG A 92 19.12 -15.36 8.28
N ASP A 93 18.35 -14.38 7.79
CA ASP A 93 18.62 -12.96 8.05
C ASP A 93 17.45 -12.15 8.65
N TRP A 94 16.23 -12.71 8.77
CA TRP A 94 15.05 -12.08 9.40
C TRP A 94 14.56 -10.75 8.78
N ASP A 95 15.25 -10.23 7.77
CA ASP A 95 14.82 -9.14 6.90
C ASP A 95 14.05 -9.71 5.70
N ILE A 96 12.85 -9.19 5.48
CA ILE A 96 12.01 -9.57 4.35
C ILE A 96 11.95 -8.42 3.36
N ASP A 97 12.40 -8.69 2.14
CA ASP A 97 12.12 -7.83 1.00
C ASP A 97 10.62 -7.85 0.68
N TYR A 98 10.04 -6.65 0.63
CA TYR A 98 8.67 -6.44 0.20
C TYR A 98 8.60 -5.52 -1.02
N GLU A 99 7.59 -5.76 -1.84
CA GLU A 99 7.22 -4.90 -2.95
C GLU A 99 5.74 -4.56 -2.83
N LEU A 100 5.43 -3.27 -2.76
CA LEU A 100 4.07 -2.76 -2.75
C LEU A 100 3.79 -2.09 -4.08
N ASP A 101 2.93 -2.73 -4.87
CA ASP A 101 2.38 -2.20 -6.11
C ASP A 101 1.02 -1.58 -5.81
N LEU A 102 0.86 -0.29 -6.04
CA LEU A 102 -0.41 0.43 -5.95
C LEU A 102 -0.84 0.90 -7.33
N GLY A 103 -2.10 0.71 -7.68
CA GLY A 103 -2.74 1.32 -8.83
C GLY A 103 -3.82 2.28 -8.36
N LEU A 104 -3.54 3.57 -8.42
CA LEU A 104 -4.50 4.62 -8.07
C LEU A 104 -5.33 4.99 -9.30
N ILE A 105 -6.64 4.74 -9.27
CA ILE A 105 -7.59 5.12 -10.31
C ILE A 105 -8.26 6.43 -9.90
N ILE A 106 -7.99 7.49 -10.64
CA ILE A 106 -8.61 8.81 -10.44
C ILE A 106 -9.39 9.23 -11.67
N ASP A 107 -10.49 9.93 -11.46
CA ASP A 107 -11.27 10.51 -12.54
C ASP A 107 -10.90 11.99 -12.75
N LEU A 108 -10.22 12.27 -13.86
CA LEU A 108 -9.86 13.63 -14.25
C LEU A 108 -10.96 14.23 -15.13
N PRO A 109 -11.45 15.44 -14.84
CA PRO A 109 -12.55 16.05 -15.61
C PRO A 109 -12.23 16.30 -17.10
N VAL A 110 -10.95 16.26 -17.50
CA VAL A 110 -10.50 16.48 -18.89
C VAL A 110 -10.07 15.18 -19.59
N PHE A 111 -9.55 14.20 -18.85
CA PHE A 111 -8.95 12.98 -19.41
C PHE A 111 -9.75 11.71 -19.10
N GLY A 112 -10.77 11.80 -18.24
CA GLY A 112 -11.47 10.66 -17.67
C GLY A 112 -10.61 9.88 -16.69
N ASN A 113 -10.95 8.60 -16.52
CA ASN A 113 -10.29 7.70 -15.59
C ASN A 113 -8.85 7.41 -16.03
N ILE A 114 -7.88 7.76 -15.19
CA ILE A 114 -6.48 7.39 -15.38
C ILE A 114 -6.01 6.52 -14.21
N THR A 115 -5.13 5.57 -14.51
CA THR A 115 -4.46 4.75 -13.51
C THR A 115 -3.03 5.21 -13.34
N ILE A 116 -2.65 5.57 -12.12
CA ILE A 116 -1.29 5.93 -11.74
C ILE A 116 -0.69 4.73 -10.99
N PRO A 117 0.20 3.96 -11.63
CA PRO A 117 0.93 2.91 -10.95
C PRO A 117 2.02 3.51 -10.06
N VAL A 118 2.10 3.06 -8.82
CA VAL A 118 3.14 3.42 -7.84
C VAL A 118 3.73 2.13 -7.32
N ASN A 119 5.02 1.93 -7.53
CA ASN A 119 5.75 0.81 -6.95
C ASN A 119 6.69 1.32 -5.86
N GLN A 120 6.71 0.64 -4.72
CA GLN A 120 7.67 0.86 -3.65
C GLN A 120 8.25 -0.48 -3.24
N LYS A 121 9.57 -0.54 -3.16
CA LYS A 121 10.29 -1.65 -2.55
C LYS A 121 10.90 -1.20 -1.22
N GLY A 122 11.05 -2.13 -0.30
CA GLY A 122 11.74 -1.90 0.95
C GLY A 122 11.95 -3.21 1.70
N GLU A 123 12.58 -3.09 2.85
CA GLU A 123 12.84 -4.20 3.75
C GLU A 123 11.98 -4.01 5.00
N ILE A 124 11.31 -5.07 5.43
CA ILE A 124 10.56 -5.07 6.68
C ILE A 124 11.03 -6.21 7.56
N LYS A 125 11.26 -5.88 8.84
CA LYS A 125 11.56 -6.89 9.84
C LYS A 125 10.30 -7.65 10.17
N LEU A 126 10.42 -8.98 10.13
CA LEU A 126 9.34 -9.85 10.60
C LEU A 126 9.02 -9.54 12.06
N PRO A 127 7.74 -9.35 12.42
CA PRO A 127 7.34 -9.30 13.82
C PRO A 127 7.76 -10.61 14.51
N THR A 128 8.26 -10.48 15.73
CA THR A 128 8.80 -11.62 16.48
C THR A 128 7.66 -12.41 17.10
N LEU A 129 7.86 -13.71 17.40
CA LEU A 129 6.86 -14.52 18.12
C LEU A 129 6.39 -13.90 19.45
N LYS A 130 7.22 -13.06 20.08
CA LYS A 130 6.84 -12.28 21.28
C LYS A 130 5.80 -11.20 21.01
N ASP A 131 5.67 -10.72 19.79
CA ASP A 131 4.65 -9.73 19.38
C ASP A 131 3.27 -10.38 19.13
N PHE A 132 3.21 -11.71 19.11
CA PHE A 132 1.99 -12.49 18.89
C PHE A 132 1.39 -13.11 20.17
N PHE A 133 2.11 -13.08 21.30
CA PHE A 133 1.75 -13.75 22.56
C PHE A 133 1.65 -12.81 23.76
#